data_AF-A0A6P0TKT8-F1
#
_entry.id   AF-A0A6P0TKT8-F1
#
_cell.length_a   1.000
_cell.length_b   1.000
_cell.length_c   1.000
_cell.angle_alpha   90.00
_cell.angle_beta   90.00
_cell.angle_gamma   90.00
#
_symmetry.space_group_name_H-M   'P 1'
#
loop_
_entity.id
_entity.type
_entity.pdbx_description
1 polymer ?
#
loop_
_entity_poly.entity_id
_entity_poly.type
_entity_poly.pdbx_seq_one_letter_code
_entity_poly.pdbx_strand_id
1 'polypeptide(L)'
;MRDYQDYTDVLETILIMKPKPSPFPLIRVGGSKDGAYLIPDDLDGIAACFSPGVNNYKNFEDELVTKFGIRCHMCDYSSDISNFRTPLIQGMQTFRKKWLSVDSSQDAISLQGWVEELEPHKSEDLLLQMDIEGAEYENLDSCPESLLQRFRVIVLELHEIGVAQHPKKFREQLAPVLEKLQQHHLCVHAHPNNCCGDFILPNHKLNIPNVIEVTFLRKDRFLHKKTIYYPSLPHPLDIGCNVVDKPPLFLNEEWSIGKVLSSESTIKMLEDKLDYHMKLSSSYSQEKSNAERAILKYNQAFRQMIQSGPSAKLKTSFSTSIELAEGKKFHLSSAIKGYPSEGTVMPKMPFFFHTGFDINQYITIELEKEYCLTCLKVRNRTNGWRERSRCLFYSTHHDKKNDLNSGLPLSIDSSFWIGNDNTSTTLIPNVITKYLTIFSPEYTALHLSEIKIYGFSP
;
A
#
# COMPACT_ATOMS: atom_id res chain seq x y z
N MET A 1 -18.94 -22.39 -20.85
CA MET A 1 -17.64 -23.01 -21.17
C MET A 1 -16.81 -22.14 -22.10
N ARG A 2 -17.34 -21.65 -23.24
CA ARG A 2 -16.61 -20.73 -24.14
C ARG A 2 -16.22 -19.42 -23.43
N ASP A 3 -17.17 -18.73 -22.81
CA ASP A 3 -16.90 -17.48 -22.06
C ASP A 3 -15.90 -17.66 -20.90
N TYR A 4 -15.81 -18.86 -20.31
CA TYR A 4 -14.85 -19.15 -19.24
C TYR A 4 -13.41 -19.24 -19.77
N GLN A 5 -13.24 -19.88 -20.93
CA GLN A 5 -11.93 -19.97 -21.59
C GLN A 5 -11.46 -18.58 -22.04
N ASP A 6 -12.38 -17.75 -22.54
CA ASP A 6 -12.06 -16.40 -23.03
C ASP A 6 -11.52 -15.50 -21.90
N TYR A 7 -12.10 -15.55 -20.70
CA TYR A 7 -11.57 -14.76 -19.56
C TYR A 7 -10.29 -15.34 -18.95
N THR A 8 -10.05 -16.65 -19.08
CA THR A 8 -8.78 -17.26 -18.63
C THR A 8 -7.62 -16.69 -19.44
N ASP A 9 -7.81 -16.60 -20.73
CA ASP A 9 -6.84 -16.07 -21.69
C ASP A 9 -6.58 -14.56 -21.51
N VAL A 10 -7.63 -13.78 -21.24
CA VAL A 10 -7.51 -12.37 -20.81
C VAL A 10 -6.66 -12.26 -19.56
N LEU A 11 -6.93 -13.09 -18.54
CA LEU A 11 -6.20 -13.05 -17.28
C LEU A 11 -4.72 -13.41 -17.47
N GLU A 12 -4.41 -14.47 -18.22
CA GLU A 12 -3.04 -14.88 -18.53
C GLU A 12 -2.25 -13.74 -19.18
N THR A 13 -2.89 -13.00 -20.08
CA THR A 13 -2.29 -11.84 -20.74
C THR A 13 -2.14 -10.65 -19.79
N ILE A 14 -3.14 -10.33 -18.96
CA ILE A 14 -3.02 -9.26 -17.94
C ILE A 14 -1.87 -9.54 -16.97
N LEU A 15 -1.62 -10.81 -16.64
CA LEU A 15 -0.51 -11.23 -15.76
C LEU A 15 0.89 -11.00 -16.37
N ILE A 16 1.01 -10.56 -17.62
CA ILE A 16 2.26 -10.01 -18.17
C ILE A 16 2.68 -8.76 -17.40
N MET A 17 1.71 -7.94 -16.98
CA MET A 17 1.96 -6.76 -16.16
C MET A 17 2.28 -7.11 -14.70
N LYS A 18 2.20 -8.38 -14.29
CA LYS A 18 2.55 -8.80 -12.93
C LYS A 18 4.06 -8.63 -12.69
N PRO A 19 4.48 -7.77 -11.76
CA PRO A 19 5.90 -7.50 -11.52
C PRO A 19 6.71 -8.74 -11.19
N LYS A 20 7.90 -8.82 -11.77
CA LYS A 20 8.90 -9.87 -11.56
C LYS A 20 10.07 -9.32 -10.73
N PRO A 21 10.86 -10.20 -10.08
CA PRO A 21 12.04 -9.76 -9.35
C PRO A 21 13.03 -9.08 -10.29
N SER A 22 13.53 -7.91 -9.89
CA SER A 22 14.44 -7.08 -10.65
C SER A 22 15.89 -7.27 -10.19
N PRO A 23 16.90 -7.22 -11.08
CA PRO A 23 18.30 -7.20 -10.67
C PRO A 23 18.74 -5.84 -10.09
N PHE A 24 17.91 -4.81 -10.20
CA PHE A 24 18.17 -3.46 -9.71
C PHE A 24 17.07 -3.02 -8.73
N PRO A 25 17.41 -2.23 -7.70
CA PRO A 25 16.39 -1.60 -6.87
C PRO A 25 15.58 -0.60 -7.71
N LEU A 26 14.36 -0.30 -7.26
CA LEU A 26 13.54 0.75 -7.88
C LEU A 26 13.81 2.09 -7.20
N ILE A 27 13.91 3.14 -8.00
CA ILE A 27 14.02 4.53 -7.56
C ILE A 27 12.85 5.34 -8.08
N ARG A 28 12.48 6.39 -7.34
CA ARG A 28 11.43 7.34 -7.74
C ARG A 28 12.04 8.49 -8.54
N VAL A 29 11.45 8.80 -9.70
CA VAL A 29 11.83 9.93 -10.55
C VAL A 29 10.57 10.73 -10.88
N GLY A 30 10.66 12.07 -10.87
CA GLY A 30 9.56 12.98 -11.16
C GLY A 30 8.93 13.64 -9.93
N GLY A 31 9.56 13.50 -8.75
CA GLY A 31 9.06 14.07 -7.50
C GLY A 31 8.04 13.19 -6.78
N SER A 32 7.09 13.80 -6.06
CA SER A 32 6.20 13.12 -5.10
C SER A 32 4.72 13.22 -5.44
N LYS A 33 4.40 13.46 -6.72
CA LYS A 33 3.04 13.67 -7.23
C LYS A 33 2.85 12.89 -8.51
N ASP A 34 1.62 12.90 -9.00
CA ASP A 34 1.24 12.40 -10.32
C ASP A 34 2.24 12.83 -11.42
N GLY A 35 2.53 11.91 -12.35
CA GLY A 35 3.63 12.03 -13.30
C GLY A 35 5.02 11.66 -12.75
N ALA A 36 5.10 11.03 -11.57
CA ALA A 36 6.33 10.50 -11.00
C ALA A 36 6.28 8.98 -10.85
N TYR A 37 7.25 8.30 -11.46
CA TYR A 37 7.22 6.85 -11.62
C TYR A 37 8.37 6.18 -10.87
N LEU A 38 8.19 4.89 -10.56
CA LEU A 38 9.28 4.05 -10.06
C LEU A 38 9.96 3.33 -11.23
N ILE A 39 11.26 3.51 -11.36
CA ILE A 39 12.06 2.89 -12.42
C ILE A 39 13.26 2.14 -11.84
N PRO A 40 13.78 1.12 -12.53
CA PRO A 40 15.02 0.45 -12.12
C PRO A 40 16.19 1.42 -12.08
N ASP A 41 17.02 1.31 -11.04
CA ASP A 41 18.30 2.01 -10.95
C ASP A 41 19.35 1.36 -11.89
N ASP A 42 19.07 1.41 -13.20
CA ASP A 42 19.87 0.90 -14.31
C ASP A 42 19.93 1.94 -15.46
N LEU A 43 20.17 3.19 -15.08
CA LEU A 43 20.09 4.36 -15.96
C LEU A 43 21.41 4.68 -16.67
N ASP A 44 22.53 4.17 -16.17
CA ASP A 44 23.85 4.41 -16.75
C ASP A 44 23.93 3.94 -18.21
N GLY A 45 24.32 4.86 -19.09
CA GLY A 45 24.45 4.60 -20.53
C GLY A 45 23.13 4.63 -21.31
N ILE A 46 22.02 5.08 -20.71
CA ILE A 46 20.83 5.49 -21.46
C ILE A 46 21.13 6.86 -22.10
N ALA A 47 20.97 6.96 -23.42
CA ALA A 47 21.29 8.17 -24.17
C ALA A 47 20.20 9.24 -24.04
N ALA A 48 18.94 8.83 -24.17
CA ALA A 48 17.79 9.73 -24.13
C ALA A 48 16.51 9.03 -23.64
N CYS A 49 15.58 9.85 -23.16
CA CYS A 49 14.21 9.54 -22.82
C CYS A 49 13.27 10.16 -23.85
N PHE A 50 12.31 9.37 -24.34
CA PHE A 50 11.16 9.87 -25.09
C PHE A 50 9.95 9.89 -24.14
N SER A 51 9.40 11.08 -23.88
CA SER A 51 8.28 11.34 -22.95
C SER A 51 7.10 12.03 -23.65
N PRO A 52 6.29 11.30 -24.43
CA PRO A 52 4.99 11.81 -24.88
C PRO A 52 4.00 12.00 -23.72
N GLY A 53 3.26 13.11 -23.74
CA GLY A 53 2.18 13.43 -22.80
C GLY A 53 2.66 14.01 -21.46
N VAL A 54 2.98 15.31 -21.45
CA VAL A 54 3.58 15.99 -20.28
C VAL A 54 2.63 16.96 -19.58
N ASN A 55 1.51 17.35 -20.19
CA ASN A 55 0.51 18.27 -19.61
C ASN A 55 1.12 19.52 -18.93
N ASN A 56 2.12 20.14 -19.56
CA ASN A 56 2.91 21.28 -19.07
C ASN A 56 3.73 21.04 -17.77
N TYR A 57 3.82 19.80 -17.30
CA TYR A 57 4.60 19.37 -16.14
C TYR A 57 5.69 18.38 -16.56
N LYS A 58 6.95 18.81 -16.46
CA LYS A 58 8.10 18.00 -16.88
C LYS A 58 9.05 17.62 -15.73
N ASN A 59 8.48 17.33 -14.57
CA ASN A 59 9.27 17.03 -13.37
C ASN A 59 10.10 15.75 -13.52
N PHE A 60 9.56 14.74 -14.22
CA PHE A 60 10.25 13.50 -14.54
C PHE A 60 11.47 13.76 -15.42
N GLU A 61 11.28 14.50 -16.51
CA GLU A 61 12.32 14.83 -17.48
C GLU A 61 13.38 15.75 -16.89
N ASP A 62 12.99 16.71 -16.05
CA ASP A 62 13.93 17.57 -15.34
C ASP A 62 14.83 16.77 -14.41
N GLU A 63 14.27 15.80 -13.69
CA GLU A 63 15.04 14.94 -12.81
C GLU A 63 15.98 14.01 -13.59
N LEU A 64 15.52 13.45 -14.72
CA LEU A 64 16.36 12.66 -15.63
C LEU A 64 17.59 13.44 -16.14
N VAL A 65 17.38 14.67 -16.59
CA VAL A 65 18.47 15.53 -17.07
C VAL A 65 19.40 15.92 -15.94
N THR A 66 18.85 16.42 -14.82
CA THR A 66 19.67 17.04 -13.77
C THR A 66 20.41 16.04 -12.91
N LYS A 67 19.85 14.84 -12.66
CA LYS A 67 20.48 13.83 -11.81
C LYS A 67 21.25 12.77 -12.60
N PHE A 68 20.77 12.42 -13.79
CA PHE A 68 21.29 11.28 -14.55
C PHE A 68 21.93 11.67 -15.89
N GLY A 69 21.82 12.93 -16.30
CA GLY A 69 22.41 13.40 -17.56
C GLY A 69 21.76 12.81 -18.81
N ILE A 70 20.52 12.33 -18.69
CA ILE A 70 19.77 11.72 -19.80
C ILE A 70 19.04 12.83 -20.55
N ARG A 71 19.21 12.90 -21.88
CA ARG A 71 18.46 13.85 -22.74
C ARG A 71 16.98 13.50 -22.73
N CYS A 72 16.08 14.47 -22.83
CA CYS A 72 14.65 14.21 -22.87
C CYS A 72 13.99 14.87 -24.08
N HIS A 73 13.27 14.06 -24.86
CA HIS A 73 12.46 14.51 -25.97
C HIS A 73 10.99 14.34 -25.59
N MET A 74 10.25 15.44 -25.55
CA MET A 74 8.84 15.45 -25.19
C MET A 74 7.97 15.79 -26.39
N CYS A 75 6.78 15.20 -26.47
CA CYS A 75 5.75 15.66 -27.39
C CYS A 75 4.36 15.62 -26.73
N ASP A 76 3.59 16.68 -26.93
CA ASP A 76 2.22 16.77 -26.44
C ASP A 76 1.57 17.96 -27.15
N TYR A 77 0.49 17.72 -27.90
CA TYR A 77 -0.20 18.76 -28.64
C TYR A 77 -1.03 19.69 -27.73
N SER A 78 -1.56 19.15 -26.63
CA SER A 78 -2.36 19.89 -25.65
C SER A 78 -1.52 20.83 -24.80
N SER A 79 -0.21 20.55 -24.71
CA SER A 79 0.77 21.35 -23.99
C SER A 79 1.29 22.54 -24.79
N ASP A 80 1.76 23.56 -24.08
CA ASP A 80 2.44 24.71 -24.66
C ASP A 80 3.69 25.05 -23.84
N ILE A 81 4.83 25.20 -24.52
CA ILE A 81 6.11 25.51 -23.88
C ILE A 81 6.05 26.79 -23.03
N SER A 82 5.18 27.75 -23.38
CA SER A 82 4.98 28.98 -22.62
C SER A 82 4.32 28.75 -21.26
N ASN A 83 3.62 27.63 -21.09
CA ASN A 83 2.93 27.25 -19.86
C ASN A 83 3.71 26.24 -19.01
N PHE A 84 4.90 25.81 -19.45
CA PHE A 84 5.72 24.87 -18.68
C PHE A 84 6.13 25.49 -17.34
N ARG A 85 5.99 24.73 -16.25
CA ARG A 85 6.40 25.19 -14.91
C ARG A 85 7.89 25.51 -14.80
N THR A 86 8.71 24.85 -15.61
CA THR A 86 10.15 25.04 -15.69
C THR A 86 10.55 25.18 -17.17
N PRO A 87 11.53 26.04 -17.51
CA PRO A 87 11.98 26.19 -18.90
C PRO A 87 12.65 24.89 -19.39
N LEU A 88 12.70 24.70 -20.71
CA LEU A 88 13.51 23.62 -21.29
C LEU A 88 14.99 23.82 -20.93
N ILE A 89 15.66 22.73 -20.57
CA ILE A 89 17.10 22.72 -20.34
C ILE A 89 17.82 22.68 -21.70
N GLN A 90 18.49 23.78 -22.05
CA GLN A 90 19.11 23.97 -23.35
C GLN A 90 20.10 22.84 -23.69
N GLY A 91 19.95 22.25 -24.88
CA GLY A 91 20.81 21.15 -25.36
C GLY A 91 20.49 19.78 -24.77
N MET A 92 19.66 19.71 -23.72
CA MET A 92 19.27 18.46 -23.07
C MET A 92 17.79 18.12 -23.26
N GLN A 93 16.95 19.12 -23.54
CA GLN A 93 15.51 18.93 -23.68
C GLN A 93 14.98 19.50 -25.00
N THR A 94 14.07 18.77 -25.65
CA THR A 94 13.30 19.25 -26.82
C THR A 94 11.82 19.02 -26.62
N PHE A 95 10.98 19.90 -27.17
CA PHE A 95 9.53 19.75 -27.15
C PHE A 95 8.94 19.87 -28.57
N ARG A 96 8.03 18.96 -28.91
CA ARG A 96 7.21 19.02 -30.13
C ARG A 96 5.74 19.16 -29.73
N LYS A 97 5.08 20.23 -30.14
CA LYS A 97 3.62 20.39 -29.98
C LYS A 97 2.89 19.52 -31.01
N LYS A 98 2.89 18.21 -30.78
CA LYS A 98 2.35 17.17 -31.67
C LYS A 98 1.77 16.03 -30.84
N TRP A 99 0.75 15.37 -31.38
CA TRP A 99 0.26 14.10 -30.88
C TRP A 99 1.24 12.99 -31.25
N LEU A 100 1.49 12.05 -30.34
CA LEU A 100 2.09 10.78 -30.70
C LEU A 100 1.01 9.91 -31.34
N SER A 101 1.14 9.62 -32.64
CA SER A 101 0.15 8.84 -33.38
C SER A 101 0.80 8.11 -34.54
N VAL A 102 0.19 6.98 -34.91
CA VAL A 102 0.55 6.19 -36.09
C VAL A 102 0.11 6.87 -37.39
N ASP A 103 -0.97 7.66 -37.30
CA ASP A 103 -1.53 8.35 -38.45
C ASP A 103 -0.67 9.55 -38.83
N SER A 104 -0.34 9.62 -40.11
CA SER A 104 0.36 10.77 -40.65
C SER A 104 -0.61 11.96 -40.73
N SER A 105 -0.41 12.95 -39.85
CA SER A 105 -1.05 14.26 -39.95
C SER A 105 -0.05 15.38 -39.65
N GLN A 106 -0.42 16.63 -39.97
CA GLN A 106 0.42 17.79 -39.70
C GLN A 106 0.79 17.90 -38.20
N ASP A 107 -0.18 17.58 -37.35
CA ASP A 107 -0.11 17.71 -35.90
C ASP A 107 0.29 16.41 -35.19
N ALA A 108 0.66 15.37 -35.94
CA ALA A 108 1.10 14.08 -35.41
C ALA A 108 2.57 13.79 -35.72
N ILE A 109 3.16 12.91 -34.91
CA ILE A 109 4.46 12.29 -35.13
C ILE A 109 4.41 10.82 -34.68
N SER A 110 4.97 9.91 -35.47
CA SER A 110 5.10 8.51 -35.07
C SER A 110 6.30 8.31 -34.15
N LEU A 111 6.21 7.37 -33.21
CA LEU A 111 7.32 7.06 -32.30
C LEU A 111 8.60 6.70 -33.05
N GLN A 112 8.49 5.90 -34.12
CA GLN A 112 9.63 5.52 -34.94
C GLN A 112 10.26 6.73 -35.64
N GLY A 113 9.47 7.53 -36.35
CA GLY A 113 10.00 8.70 -37.06
C GLY A 113 10.65 9.69 -36.10
N TRP A 114 10.07 9.85 -34.91
CA TRP A 114 10.60 10.73 -33.87
C TRP A 114 11.95 10.27 -33.34
N VAL A 115 12.09 8.98 -33.05
CA VAL A 115 13.35 8.41 -32.56
C VAL A 115 14.43 8.42 -33.65
N GLU A 116 14.07 8.10 -34.89
CA GLU A 116 15.00 8.15 -36.04
C GLU A 116 15.51 9.55 -36.32
N GLU A 117 14.71 10.60 -36.06
CA GLU A 117 15.10 11.99 -36.21
C GLU A 117 16.10 12.43 -35.13
N LEU A 118 15.81 12.16 -33.85
CA LEU A 118 16.54 12.76 -32.73
C LEU A 118 17.65 11.87 -32.17
N GLU A 119 17.51 10.55 -32.24
CA GLU A 119 18.48 9.58 -31.73
C GLU A 119 18.70 8.45 -32.76
N PRO A 120 19.29 8.75 -33.94
CA PRO A 120 19.43 7.80 -35.06
C PRO A 120 20.41 6.64 -34.79
N HIS A 121 21.24 6.74 -33.75
CA HIS A 121 22.24 5.73 -33.40
C HIS A 121 21.58 4.48 -32.78
N LYS A 122 21.32 3.48 -33.62
CA LYS A 122 20.54 2.28 -33.27
C LYS A 122 21.09 1.42 -32.11
N SER A 123 22.36 1.59 -31.74
CA SER A 123 23.01 0.84 -30.65
C SER A 123 22.83 1.47 -29.27
N GLU A 124 22.31 2.70 -29.19
CA GLU A 124 22.12 3.38 -27.91
C GLU A 124 20.85 2.91 -27.22
N ASP A 125 20.96 2.71 -25.91
CA ASP A 125 19.84 2.39 -25.05
C ASP A 125 19.02 3.66 -24.77
N LEU A 126 17.71 3.53 -24.82
CA LEU A 126 16.74 4.59 -24.61
C LEU A 126 15.85 4.30 -23.40
N LEU A 127 15.17 5.33 -22.92
CA LEU A 127 14.05 5.24 -21.99
C LEU A 127 12.78 5.72 -22.71
N LEU A 128 11.67 5.04 -22.46
CA LEU A 128 10.34 5.50 -22.87
C LEU A 128 9.53 5.75 -21.61
N GLN A 129 8.95 6.94 -21.46
CA GLN A 129 7.86 7.20 -20.52
C GLN A 129 6.66 7.59 -21.37
N MET A 130 5.53 6.92 -21.23
CA MET A 130 4.37 7.18 -22.08
C MET A 130 3.09 7.21 -21.23
N ASP A 131 2.43 8.35 -21.30
CA ASP A 131 1.18 8.65 -20.61
C ASP A 131 0.38 9.55 -21.57
N ILE A 132 -0.47 8.95 -22.40
CA ILE A 132 -1.11 9.63 -23.54
C ILE A 132 -2.60 9.31 -23.65
N GLU A 133 -3.24 9.12 -22.49
CA GLU A 133 -4.70 9.15 -22.34
C GLU A 133 -5.45 8.18 -23.28
N GLY A 134 -4.92 6.97 -23.47
CA GLY A 134 -5.55 5.90 -24.27
C GLY A 134 -4.90 5.65 -25.63
N ALA A 135 -4.03 6.55 -26.09
CA ALA A 135 -3.31 6.36 -27.36
C ALA A 135 -2.10 5.42 -27.24
N GLU A 136 -1.85 4.82 -26.07
CA GLU A 136 -0.69 3.95 -25.82
C GLU A 136 -0.74 2.70 -26.69
N TYR A 137 -1.91 2.07 -26.83
CA TYR A 137 -2.01 0.73 -27.42
C TYR A 137 -1.62 0.74 -28.89
N GLU A 138 -2.19 1.66 -29.66
CA GLU A 138 -1.94 1.77 -31.10
C GLU A 138 -0.48 2.17 -31.40
N ASN A 139 0.09 3.08 -30.63
CA ASN A 139 1.48 3.50 -30.79
C ASN A 139 2.47 2.36 -30.44
N LEU A 140 2.19 1.56 -29.41
CA LEU A 140 3.04 0.43 -29.04
C LEU A 140 2.87 -0.77 -29.98
N ASP A 141 1.64 -1.04 -30.44
CA ASP A 141 1.36 -2.13 -31.38
C ASP A 141 1.97 -1.88 -32.76
N SER A 142 2.01 -0.63 -33.22
CA SER A 142 2.68 -0.25 -34.47
C SER A 142 4.22 -0.15 -34.36
N CYS A 143 4.77 0.05 -33.16
CA CYS A 143 6.21 0.27 -32.96
C CYS A 143 7.04 -0.96 -33.38
N PRO A 144 8.01 -0.88 -34.29
CA PRO A 144 8.81 -2.05 -34.67
C PRO A 144 9.53 -2.69 -33.47
N GLU A 145 9.62 -4.02 -33.47
CA GLU A 145 10.27 -4.79 -32.39
C GLU A 145 11.74 -4.37 -32.19
N SER A 146 12.43 -4.02 -33.28
CA SER A 146 13.80 -3.50 -33.25
C SER A 146 13.92 -2.14 -32.54
N LEU A 147 12.89 -1.31 -32.60
CA LEU A 147 12.83 -0.06 -31.86
C LEU A 147 12.42 -0.29 -30.41
N LEU A 148 11.44 -1.16 -30.13
CA LEU A 148 11.07 -1.53 -28.76
C LEU A 148 12.28 -2.07 -27.98
N GLN A 149 13.13 -2.87 -28.63
CA GLN A 149 14.36 -3.38 -28.04
C GLN A 149 15.39 -2.29 -27.72
N ARG A 150 15.34 -1.11 -28.33
CA ARG A 150 16.24 0.01 -27.94
C ARG A 150 15.85 0.60 -26.59
N PHE A 151 14.58 0.55 -26.23
CA PHE A 151 14.14 1.03 -24.93
C PHE A 151 14.56 0.02 -23.85
N ARG A 152 15.59 0.35 -23.08
CA ARG A 152 16.04 -0.46 -21.95
C ARG A 152 14.97 -0.48 -20.85
N VAL A 153 14.39 0.69 -20.59
CA VAL A 153 13.32 0.91 -19.61
C VAL A 153 12.11 1.51 -20.34
N ILE A 154 10.94 0.93 -20.11
CA ILE A 154 9.67 1.43 -20.63
C ILE A 154 8.72 1.64 -19.45
N VAL A 155 8.29 2.87 -19.23
CA VAL A 155 7.29 3.28 -18.24
C VAL A 155 6.02 3.64 -18.98
N LEU A 156 4.90 3.05 -18.61
CA LEU A 156 3.59 3.29 -19.24
C LEU A 156 2.56 3.60 -18.17
N GLU A 157 1.72 4.61 -18.39
CA GLU A 157 0.40 4.68 -17.77
C GLU A 157 -0.63 4.15 -18.78
N LEU A 158 -1.09 2.91 -18.56
CA LEU A 158 -2.04 2.27 -19.47
C LEU A 158 -3.46 2.65 -19.07
N HIS A 159 -4.12 3.40 -19.96
CA HIS A 159 -5.50 3.82 -19.85
C HIS A 159 -6.48 2.75 -20.37
N GLU A 160 -7.77 2.89 -20.06
CA GLU A 160 -8.88 2.08 -20.61
C GLU A 160 -8.77 0.54 -20.46
N ILE A 161 -8.12 0.04 -19.40
CA ILE A 161 -7.96 -1.41 -19.17
C ILE A 161 -9.30 -2.13 -18.96
N GLY A 162 -10.38 -1.39 -18.73
CA GLY A 162 -11.77 -1.86 -18.79
C GLY A 162 -12.11 -2.67 -20.05
N VAL A 163 -11.35 -2.51 -21.15
CA VAL A 163 -11.44 -3.36 -22.34
C VAL A 163 -11.31 -4.86 -22.03
N ALA A 164 -10.62 -5.25 -20.95
CA ALA A 164 -10.48 -6.63 -20.49
C ALA A 164 -11.82 -7.29 -20.11
N GLN A 165 -12.87 -6.51 -19.85
CA GLN A 165 -14.24 -7.02 -19.65
C GLN A 165 -14.90 -7.48 -20.96
N HIS A 166 -14.24 -7.28 -22.10
CA HIS A 166 -14.70 -7.65 -23.42
C HIS A 166 -13.61 -8.45 -24.14
N PRO A 167 -13.53 -9.79 -23.94
CA PRO A 167 -12.40 -10.61 -24.40
C PRO A 167 -12.00 -10.41 -25.87
N LYS A 168 -12.99 -10.27 -26.76
CA LYS A 168 -12.73 -9.97 -28.18
C LYS A 168 -12.02 -8.62 -28.39
N LYS A 169 -12.53 -7.54 -27.79
CA LYS A 169 -11.90 -6.21 -27.90
C LYS A 169 -10.53 -6.19 -27.23
N PHE A 170 -10.40 -6.86 -26.09
CA PHE A 170 -9.11 -7.01 -25.41
C PHE A 170 -8.08 -7.67 -26.33
N ARG A 171 -8.46 -8.74 -27.03
CA ARG A 171 -7.62 -9.43 -28.00
C ARG A 171 -7.27 -8.61 -29.24
N GLU A 172 -8.13 -7.68 -29.63
CA GLU A 172 -7.88 -6.79 -30.77
C GLU A 172 -7.06 -5.54 -30.39
N GLN A 173 -6.94 -5.21 -29.10
CA GLN A 173 -6.37 -3.93 -28.65
C GLN A 173 -5.19 -4.10 -27.69
N LEU A 174 -5.43 -4.51 -26.44
CA LEU A 174 -4.41 -4.53 -25.40
C LEU A 174 -3.55 -5.80 -25.42
N ALA A 175 -4.14 -6.95 -25.77
CA ALA A 175 -3.41 -8.22 -25.75
C ALA A 175 -2.16 -8.22 -26.65
N PRO A 176 -2.23 -7.77 -27.93
CA PRO A 176 -1.06 -7.74 -28.81
C PRO A 176 0.07 -6.87 -28.26
N VAL A 177 -0.26 -5.75 -27.62
CA VAL A 177 0.70 -4.83 -26.99
C VAL A 177 1.45 -5.52 -25.85
N LEU A 178 0.73 -6.13 -24.92
CA LEU A 178 1.34 -6.85 -23.80
C LEU A 178 2.16 -8.05 -24.27
N GLU A 179 1.62 -8.81 -25.24
CA GLU A 179 2.28 -9.97 -25.82
C GLU A 179 3.58 -9.62 -26.56
N LYS A 180 3.63 -8.45 -27.17
CA LYS A 180 4.82 -7.91 -27.83
C LYS A 180 5.85 -7.41 -26.83
N LEU A 181 5.43 -6.65 -25.81
CA LEU A 181 6.32 -6.19 -24.73
C LEU A 181 6.98 -7.37 -24.00
N GLN A 182 6.22 -8.43 -23.68
CA GLN A 182 6.77 -9.58 -22.97
C GLN A 182 7.84 -10.34 -23.76
N GLN A 183 8.00 -10.14 -25.07
CA GLN A 183 9.03 -10.83 -25.84
C GLN A 183 10.43 -10.43 -25.36
N HIS A 184 10.64 -9.13 -25.14
CA HIS A 184 11.96 -8.56 -24.82
C HIS A 184 12.03 -7.91 -23.44
N HIS A 185 10.90 -7.68 -22.78
CA HIS A 185 10.87 -7.00 -21.50
C HIS A 185 10.13 -7.82 -20.44
N LEU A 186 10.39 -7.49 -19.18
CA LEU A 186 9.67 -8.01 -18.02
C LEU A 186 9.16 -6.84 -17.21
N CYS A 187 7.90 -6.90 -16.80
CA CYS A 187 7.37 -5.95 -15.83
C CYS A 187 8.11 -6.12 -14.50
N VAL A 188 8.61 -5.02 -13.95
CA VAL A 188 9.35 -4.96 -12.67
C VAL A 188 8.65 -4.08 -11.64
N HIS A 189 7.64 -3.30 -12.06
CA HIS A 189 6.83 -2.46 -11.18
C HIS A 189 5.42 -2.29 -11.73
N ALA A 190 4.42 -2.24 -10.85
CA ALA A 190 3.03 -1.96 -11.19
C ALA A 190 2.35 -1.19 -10.04
N HIS A 191 1.71 -0.08 -10.36
CA HIS A 191 1.04 0.80 -9.41
C HIS A 191 -0.32 1.23 -9.98
N PRO A 192 -1.45 1.00 -9.26
CA PRO A 192 -2.77 1.32 -9.78
C PRO A 192 -3.07 2.81 -9.56
N ASN A 193 -3.54 3.51 -10.59
CA ASN A 193 -3.97 4.89 -10.45
C ASN A 193 -5.40 4.93 -9.86
N ASN A 194 -5.58 5.66 -8.76
CA ASN A 194 -6.86 5.70 -8.04
C ASN A 194 -7.93 6.60 -8.71
N CYS A 195 -7.69 7.12 -9.90
CA CYS A 195 -8.66 7.94 -10.64
C CYS A 195 -9.97 7.20 -10.94
N CYS A 196 -9.89 5.90 -11.24
CA CYS A 196 -10.91 5.27 -12.07
C CYS A 196 -11.39 3.92 -11.52
N GLY A 197 -10.96 3.57 -10.30
CA GLY A 197 -11.34 2.31 -9.63
C GLY A 197 -10.83 1.06 -10.35
N ASP A 198 -11.33 -0.09 -9.91
CA ASP A 198 -10.97 -1.41 -10.40
C ASP A 198 -12.20 -2.30 -10.61
N PHE A 199 -11.99 -3.45 -11.25
CA PHE A 199 -12.99 -4.48 -11.47
C PHE A 199 -12.37 -5.88 -11.34
N ILE A 200 -13.22 -6.91 -11.23
CA ILE A 200 -12.81 -8.32 -11.18
C ILE A 200 -13.53 -9.07 -12.30
N LEU A 201 -12.78 -9.85 -13.07
CA LEU A 201 -13.36 -10.70 -14.13
C LEU A 201 -14.18 -11.86 -13.54
N PRO A 202 -15.24 -12.34 -14.21
CA PRO A 202 -16.07 -13.42 -13.70
C PRO A 202 -15.26 -14.67 -13.32
N ASN A 203 -15.50 -15.23 -12.13
CA ASN A 203 -14.83 -16.41 -11.57
C ASN A 203 -13.32 -16.25 -11.27
N HIS A 204 -12.80 -15.03 -11.30
CA HIS A 204 -11.42 -14.73 -10.96
C HIS A 204 -11.33 -13.93 -9.64
N LYS A 205 -10.11 -13.77 -9.12
CA LYS A 205 -9.84 -13.02 -7.89
C LYS A 205 -8.94 -11.80 -8.09
N LEU A 206 -8.26 -11.70 -9.23
CA LEU A 206 -7.39 -10.57 -9.56
C LEU A 206 -8.24 -9.32 -9.71
N ASN A 207 -7.95 -8.27 -8.96
CA ASN A 207 -8.52 -6.95 -9.21
C ASN A 207 -7.70 -6.24 -10.29
N ILE A 208 -8.38 -5.69 -11.29
CA ILE A 208 -7.76 -5.04 -12.45
C ILE A 208 -8.14 -3.57 -12.39
N PRO A 209 -7.18 -2.65 -12.18
CA PRO A 209 -7.47 -1.22 -12.20
C PRO A 209 -7.83 -0.76 -13.62
N ASN A 210 -8.65 0.28 -13.75
CA ASN A 210 -8.95 0.87 -15.07
C ASN A 210 -7.77 1.64 -15.66
N VAL A 211 -6.86 2.13 -14.79
CA VAL A 211 -5.62 2.81 -15.16
C VAL A 211 -4.48 2.27 -14.30
N ILE A 212 -3.37 1.88 -14.91
CA ILE A 212 -2.19 1.32 -14.21
C ILE A 212 -0.90 1.92 -14.73
N GLU A 213 -0.03 2.31 -13.82
CA GLU A 213 1.36 2.66 -14.10
C GLU A 213 2.19 1.37 -14.03
N VAL A 214 2.89 1.02 -15.11
CA VAL A 214 3.76 -0.16 -15.18
C VAL A 214 5.13 0.20 -15.68
N THR A 215 6.15 -0.49 -15.18
CA THR A 215 7.51 -0.34 -15.67
C THR A 215 8.08 -1.67 -16.10
N PHE A 216 8.61 -1.69 -17.32
CA PHE A 216 9.21 -2.82 -17.98
C PHE A 216 10.72 -2.61 -18.12
N LEU A 217 11.49 -3.64 -17.82
CA LEU A 217 12.94 -3.70 -18.00
C LEU A 217 13.29 -4.73 -19.07
N ARG A 218 14.20 -4.38 -19.98
CA ARG A 218 14.67 -5.28 -21.05
C ARG A 218 15.38 -6.51 -20.48
N LYS A 219 15.09 -7.69 -21.03
CA LYS A 219 15.50 -9.00 -20.49
C LYS A 219 17.00 -9.25 -20.46
N ASP A 220 17.77 -8.65 -21.36
CA ASP A 220 19.23 -8.73 -21.38
C ASP A 220 19.84 -8.17 -20.08
N ARG A 221 19.17 -7.21 -19.43
CA ARG A 221 19.61 -6.58 -18.19
C ARG A 221 19.58 -7.51 -16.97
N PHE A 222 18.92 -8.67 -17.10
CA PHE A 222 18.84 -9.72 -16.07
C PHE A 222 20.00 -10.71 -16.16
N LEU A 223 20.75 -10.73 -17.26
CA LEU A 223 21.83 -11.70 -17.48
C LEU A 223 23.01 -11.44 -16.53
N HIS A 224 23.55 -12.52 -15.96
CA HIS A 224 24.74 -12.51 -15.10
C HIS A 224 24.63 -11.66 -13.82
N LYS A 225 23.41 -11.31 -13.38
CA LYS A 225 23.17 -10.60 -12.12
C LYS A 225 22.96 -11.58 -10.97
N LYS A 226 23.62 -11.30 -9.84
CA LYS A 226 23.52 -12.14 -8.62
C LYS A 226 22.52 -11.58 -7.61
N THR A 227 22.31 -10.28 -7.63
CA THR A 227 21.38 -9.59 -6.74
C THR A 227 19.98 -9.62 -7.34
N ILE A 228 18.98 -9.89 -6.52
CA ILE A 228 17.57 -9.91 -6.92
C ILE A 228 16.76 -9.15 -5.87
N TYR A 229 15.99 -8.17 -6.32
CA TYR A 229 15.05 -7.38 -5.55
C TYR A 229 13.63 -7.86 -5.87
N TYR A 230 12.93 -8.36 -4.86
CA TYR A 230 11.56 -8.82 -5.03
C TYR A 230 10.60 -7.61 -5.08
N PRO A 231 9.60 -7.62 -5.96
CA PRO A 231 8.62 -6.55 -6.03
C PRO A 231 7.83 -6.45 -4.73
N SER A 232 7.56 -5.22 -4.31
CA SER A 232 6.62 -4.88 -3.24
C SER A 232 5.43 -4.18 -3.89
N LEU A 233 4.20 -4.54 -3.51
CA LEU A 233 2.96 -3.98 -4.08
C LEU A 233 1.97 -3.64 -2.95
N PRO A 234 1.78 -2.35 -2.60
CA PRO A 234 2.54 -1.20 -3.08
C PRO A 234 4.01 -1.26 -2.66
N HIS A 235 4.87 -0.64 -3.45
CA HIS A 235 6.25 -0.36 -3.08
C HIS A 235 6.28 0.77 -2.05
N PRO A 236 7.19 0.79 -1.06
CA PRO A 236 7.32 1.92 -0.12
C PRO A 236 7.57 3.27 -0.81
N LEU A 237 8.20 3.18 -1.97
CA LEU A 237 8.23 4.12 -3.09
C LEU A 237 6.94 4.88 -3.39
N ASP A 238 5.82 4.16 -3.46
CA ASP A 238 4.63 4.55 -4.22
C ASP A 238 3.97 5.83 -3.71
N ILE A 239 3.36 6.57 -4.62
CA ILE A 239 2.51 7.69 -4.26
C ILE A 239 1.19 7.10 -3.77
N GLY A 240 0.78 7.42 -2.56
CA GLY A 240 -0.42 6.80 -1.98
C GLY A 240 -1.73 7.14 -2.70
N CYS A 241 -1.83 8.33 -3.29
CA CYS A 241 -3.01 8.76 -4.05
C CYS A 241 -2.58 9.68 -5.21
N ASN A 242 -2.82 9.29 -6.46
CA ASN A 242 -2.71 10.17 -7.63
C ASN A 242 -3.78 11.28 -7.56
N VAL A 243 -5.02 10.90 -7.27
CA VAL A 243 -6.17 11.80 -7.07
C VAL A 243 -6.45 11.95 -5.58
N VAL A 244 -6.20 13.14 -5.04
CA VAL A 244 -6.22 13.43 -3.59
C VAL A 244 -7.58 13.14 -2.92
N ASP A 245 -8.68 13.41 -3.63
CA ASP A 245 -10.04 13.28 -3.10
C ASP A 245 -10.66 11.89 -3.31
N LYS A 246 -9.90 10.94 -3.87
CA LYS A 246 -10.33 9.55 -4.06
C LYS A 246 -9.56 8.63 -3.10
N PRO A 247 -10.18 7.55 -2.61
CA PRO A 247 -9.48 6.61 -1.74
C PRO A 247 -8.28 6.01 -2.47
N PRO A 248 -7.21 5.63 -1.74
CA PRO A 248 -6.09 4.91 -2.35
C PRO A 248 -6.56 3.58 -2.92
N LEU A 249 -6.01 3.20 -4.08
CA LEU A 249 -6.30 1.93 -4.76
C LEU A 249 -5.09 1.01 -4.60
N PHE A 250 -5.31 -0.29 -4.44
CA PHE A 250 -4.23 -1.26 -4.25
C PHE A 250 -4.44 -2.49 -5.13
N LEU A 251 -3.36 -3.03 -5.66
CA LEU A 251 -3.35 -4.35 -6.29
C LEU A 251 -3.41 -5.42 -5.19
N ASN A 252 -4.30 -6.40 -5.33
CA ASN A 252 -4.50 -7.43 -4.34
C ASN A 252 -3.42 -8.53 -4.43
N GLU A 253 -3.50 -9.51 -3.52
CA GLU A 253 -2.49 -10.56 -3.36
C GLU A 253 -2.27 -11.40 -4.64
N GLU A 254 -3.24 -11.47 -5.56
CA GLU A 254 -3.09 -12.21 -6.82
C GLU A 254 -2.01 -11.59 -7.73
N TRP A 255 -1.68 -10.31 -7.55
CA TRP A 255 -0.54 -9.65 -8.20
C TRP A 255 0.81 -9.96 -7.56
N SER A 256 0.83 -10.48 -6.33
CA SER A 256 2.09 -10.75 -5.61
C SER A 256 2.67 -12.12 -5.96
N ILE A 257 4.00 -12.24 -5.94
CA ILE A 257 4.69 -13.52 -6.10
C ILE A 257 4.35 -14.41 -4.90
N GLY A 258 3.86 -15.63 -5.13
CA GLY A 258 3.42 -16.52 -4.06
C GLY A 258 2.11 -16.11 -3.36
N LYS A 259 1.44 -15.05 -3.83
CA LYS A 259 0.19 -14.52 -3.27
C LYS A 259 0.29 -14.11 -1.79
N VAL A 260 1.41 -13.51 -1.40
CA VAL A 260 1.63 -12.98 -0.06
C VAL A 260 2.22 -11.58 -0.19
N LEU A 261 1.64 -10.61 0.54
CA LEU A 261 2.16 -9.25 0.62
C LEU A 261 3.35 -9.19 1.57
N SER A 262 4.35 -8.37 1.25
CA SER A 262 5.45 -8.10 2.16
C SER A 262 4.97 -7.26 3.36
N SER A 263 5.74 -7.26 4.44
CA SER A 263 5.46 -6.39 5.59
C SER A 263 5.51 -4.93 5.18
N GLU A 264 6.47 -4.56 4.33
CA GLU A 264 6.66 -3.23 3.76
C GLU A 264 5.44 -2.77 2.96
N SER A 265 4.89 -3.64 2.10
CA SER A 265 3.65 -3.34 1.36
C SER A 265 2.45 -3.18 2.30
N THR A 266 2.32 -4.06 3.29
CA THR A 266 1.25 -3.96 4.30
C THR A 266 1.31 -2.63 5.05
N ILE A 267 2.52 -2.19 5.42
CA ILE A 267 2.78 -0.89 6.04
C ILE A 267 2.35 0.23 5.15
N LYS A 268 2.84 0.25 3.92
CA LYS A 268 2.56 1.30 2.96
C LYS A 268 1.05 1.44 2.70
N MET A 269 0.33 0.33 2.55
CA MET A 269 -1.14 0.36 2.40
C MET A 269 -1.85 1.01 3.59
N LEU A 270 -1.38 0.76 4.81
CA LEU A 270 -1.96 1.37 6.01
C LEU A 270 -1.63 2.87 6.10
N GLU A 271 -0.41 3.25 5.74
CA GLU A 271 0.02 4.65 5.68
C GLU A 271 -0.77 5.46 4.64
N ASP A 272 -1.01 4.90 3.46
CA ASP A 272 -1.78 5.57 2.41
C ASP A 272 -3.25 5.75 2.80
N LYS A 273 -3.87 4.71 3.39
CA LYS A 273 -5.23 4.80 3.93
C LYS A 273 -5.33 5.84 5.03
N LEU A 274 -4.35 5.88 5.92
CA LEU A 274 -4.24 6.88 6.97
C LEU A 274 -4.20 8.29 6.41
N ASP A 275 -3.27 8.54 5.50
CA ASP A 275 -3.04 9.87 4.93
C ASP A 275 -4.27 10.38 4.21
N TYR A 276 -4.96 9.50 3.46
CA TYR A 276 -6.25 9.81 2.84
C TYR A 276 -7.31 10.19 3.88
N HIS A 277 -7.49 9.37 4.92
CA HIS A 277 -8.48 9.66 5.97
C HIS A 277 -8.15 10.92 6.78
N MET A 278 -6.87 11.19 7.06
CA MET A 278 -6.45 12.42 7.72
C MET A 278 -6.76 13.66 6.86
N LYS A 279 -6.51 13.62 5.55
CA LYS A 279 -6.88 14.72 4.63
C LYS A 279 -8.39 14.95 4.57
N LEU A 280 -9.18 13.88 4.56
CA LEU A 280 -10.65 13.97 4.65
C LEU A 280 -11.17 14.41 6.03
N SER A 281 -10.38 14.28 7.09
CA SER A 281 -10.79 14.64 8.47
C SER A 281 -10.70 16.14 8.74
N SER A 282 -9.78 16.85 8.08
CA SER A 282 -9.67 18.31 8.16
C SER A 282 -10.91 19.07 7.65
N SER A 283 -11.95 18.37 7.18
CA SER A 283 -13.18 18.96 6.64
C SER A 283 -14.49 18.69 7.41
N TYR A 284 -14.63 17.73 8.36
CA TYR A 284 -15.93 17.45 9.05
C TYR A 284 -15.85 16.80 10.47
N SER A 285 -16.95 16.92 11.26
CA SER A 285 -17.15 17.01 12.74
C SER A 285 -16.91 15.80 13.72
N GLN A 286 -17.23 16.02 15.02
CA GLN A 286 -16.77 15.41 16.28
C GLN A 286 -16.89 13.87 16.50
N GLU A 287 -17.86 13.16 15.91
CA GLU A 287 -17.99 11.68 16.05
C GLU A 287 -16.87 10.92 15.30
N LYS A 288 -16.26 11.57 14.30
CA LYS A 288 -15.13 11.09 13.49
C LYS A 288 -13.83 10.96 14.32
N SER A 289 -13.69 11.78 15.37
CA SER A 289 -12.48 11.84 16.21
C SER A 289 -12.19 10.55 16.98
N ASN A 290 -13.18 9.68 17.18
CA ASN A 290 -13.01 8.41 17.91
C ASN A 290 -12.40 7.31 17.03
N ALA A 291 -12.92 7.16 15.81
CA ALA A 291 -12.38 6.24 14.82
C ALA A 291 -10.99 6.69 14.35
N GLU A 292 -10.77 8.00 14.16
CA GLU A 292 -9.47 8.58 13.81
C GLU A 292 -8.44 8.38 14.92
N ARG A 293 -8.81 8.49 16.19
CA ARG A 293 -7.91 8.21 17.32
C ARG A 293 -7.58 6.72 17.46
N ALA A 294 -8.56 5.85 17.24
CA ALA A 294 -8.33 4.41 17.17
C ALA A 294 -7.33 4.08 16.06
N ILE A 295 -7.58 4.58 14.85
CA ILE A 295 -6.74 4.38 13.67
C ILE A 295 -5.33 4.98 13.89
N LEU A 296 -5.20 6.17 14.49
CA LEU A 296 -3.91 6.78 14.82
C LEU A 296 -3.12 5.94 15.82
N LYS A 297 -3.78 5.38 16.85
CA LYS A 297 -3.14 4.49 17.82
C LYS A 297 -2.77 3.13 17.21
N TYR A 298 -3.63 2.55 16.37
CA TYR A 298 -3.32 1.32 15.62
C TYR A 298 -2.04 1.49 14.81
N ASN A 299 -1.84 2.65 14.19
CA ASN A 299 -0.68 2.92 13.38
C ASN A 299 0.58 3.30 14.17
N GLN A 300 0.45 4.02 15.29
CA GLN A 300 1.58 4.23 16.21
C GLN A 300 2.08 2.91 16.81
N ALA A 301 1.16 2.05 17.25
CA ALA A 301 1.44 0.70 17.73
C ALA A 301 2.19 -0.14 16.68
N PHE A 302 1.66 -0.14 15.45
CA PHE A 302 2.22 -0.88 14.34
C PHE A 302 3.63 -0.39 13.98
N ARG A 303 3.83 0.94 13.89
CA ARG A 303 5.15 1.55 13.66
C ARG A 303 6.16 1.19 14.76
N GLN A 304 5.73 1.16 16.02
CA GLN A 304 6.60 0.72 17.13
C GLN A 304 6.98 -0.76 16.99
N MET A 305 6.03 -1.64 16.65
CA MET A 305 6.30 -3.07 16.42
C MET A 305 7.33 -3.29 15.29
N ILE A 306 7.25 -2.50 14.22
CA ILE A 306 8.18 -2.57 13.09
C ILE A 306 9.56 -2.04 13.46
N GLN A 307 9.63 -0.92 14.19
CA GLN A 307 10.90 -0.33 14.65
C GLN A 307 11.65 -1.21 15.67
N SER A 308 10.94 -2.03 16.45
CA SER A 308 11.56 -3.02 17.35
C SER A 308 12.17 -4.23 16.64
N GLY A 309 11.96 -4.39 15.32
CA GLY A 309 12.52 -5.45 14.48
C GLY A 309 11.96 -6.86 14.78
N PRO A 310 12.12 -7.83 13.85
CA PRO A 310 11.75 -9.23 14.07
C PRO A 310 12.80 -9.91 14.97
N SER A 311 12.80 -9.56 16.25
CA SER A 311 13.73 -10.10 17.26
C SER A 311 12.99 -10.84 18.36
N ALA A 312 12.21 -11.86 18.00
CA ALA A 312 12.01 -13.00 18.88
C ALA A 312 11.61 -14.20 18.04
N LYS A 313 12.55 -15.13 17.84
CA LYS A 313 12.18 -16.53 17.60
C LYS A 313 11.19 -16.91 18.70
N LEU A 314 9.91 -17.04 18.37
CA LEU A 314 8.90 -17.61 19.26
C LEU A 314 9.34 -19.05 19.57
N LYS A 315 10.12 -19.23 20.63
CA LYS A 315 10.19 -20.50 21.33
C LYS A 315 8.90 -20.61 22.13
N THR A 316 7.91 -21.23 21.51
CA THR A 316 6.67 -21.66 22.15
C THR A 316 6.97 -22.78 23.15
N SER A 317 7.34 -22.44 24.38
CA SER A 317 7.15 -23.36 25.52
C SER A 317 5.91 -22.92 26.30
N PHE A 318 4.73 -23.29 25.80
CA PHE A 318 3.45 -23.05 26.49
C PHE A 318 3.29 -23.84 27.81
N SER A 319 4.26 -24.70 28.18
CA SER A 319 4.12 -25.65 29.29
C SER A 319 4.31 -25.08 30.70
N THR A 320 4.65 -23.79 30.86
CA THR A 320 4.93 -23.16 32.17
C THR A 320 4.12 -21.89 32.47
N SER A 321 3.19 -21.51 31.60
CA SER A 321 2.42 -20.27 31.78
C SER A 321 1.29 -20.45 32.80
N ILE A 322 1.22 -19.54 33.78
CA ILE A 322 0.16 -19.48 34.80
C ILE A 322 -0.77 -18.29 34.55
N GLU A 323 -2.00 -18.37 35.06
CA GLU A 323 -2.93 -17.24 35.11
C GLU A 323 -2.51 -16.29 36.24
N LEU A 324 -2.41 -15.00 35.95
CA LEU A 324 -1.82 -13.99 36.82
C LEU A 324 -2.82 -12.90 37.27
N ALA A 325 -3.94 -12.73 36.58
CA ALA A 325 -4.83 -11.60 36.80
C ALA A 325 -5.85 -11.85 37.92
N GLU A 326 -6.34 -13.07 38.11
CA GLU A 326 -7.41 -13.36 39.05
C GLU A 326 -7.01 -12.98 40.49
N GLY A 327 -7.88 -12.22 41.16
CA GLY A 327 -7.63 -11.70 42.51
C GLY A 327 -6.70 -10.48 42.58
N LYS A 328 -6.06 -10.07 41.49
CA LYS A 328 -5.19 -8.88 41.47
C LYS A 328 -5.99 -7.58 41.54
N LYS A 329 -5.36 -6.55 42.09
CA LYS A 329 -5.97 -5.21 42.18
C LYS A 329 -6.07 -4.59 40.79
N PHE A 330 -7.17 -3.89 40.54
CA PHE A 330 -7.33 -3.02 39.38
C PHE A 330 -7.71 -1.60 39.80
N HIS A 331 -7.41 -0.64 38.93
CA HIS A 331 -7.92 0.73 38.99
C HIS A 331 -8.46 1.17 37.63
N LEU A 332 -9.49 2.00 37.63
CA LEU A 332 -10.17 2.51 36.44
C LEU A 332 -9.83 3.99 36.21
N SER A 333 -9.90 4.43 34.96
CA SER A 333 -9.90 5.86 34.59
C SER A 333 -11.04 6.65 35.22
N SER A 334 -12.22 6.04 35.27
CA SER A 334 -13.42 6.57 35.89
C SER A 334 -14.36 5.41 36.22
N ALA A 335 -15.38 5.66 37.03
CA ALA A 335 -16.43 4.69 37.32
C ALA A 335 -17.81 5.32 37.09
N ILE A 336 -18.76 4.52 36.61
CA ILE A 336 -20.16 4.96 36.59
C ILE A 336 -20.68 5.09 38.02
N LYS A 337 -21.61 6.02 38.25
CA LYS A 337 -22.20 6.27 39.57
C LYS A 337 -22.70 4.96 40.21
N GLY A 338 -22.23 4.67 41.41
CA GLY A 338 -22.57 3.45 42.16
C GLY A 338 -21.64 2.26 41.92
N TYR A 339 -20.59 2.40 41.11
CA TYR A 339 -19.53 1.39 40.94
C TYR A 339 -18.19 1.91 41.50
N PRO A 340 -17.35 1.03 42.04
CA PRO A 340 -16.05 1.44 42.56
C PRO A 340 -15.06 1.67 41.41
N SER A 341 -14.17 2.65 41.55
CA SER A 341 -13.05 2.92 40.63
C SER A 341 -11.86 2.01 40.83
N GLU A 342 -11.86 1.21 41.89
CA GLU A 342 -10.83 0.23 42.23
C GLU A 342 -11.48 -1.07 42.71
N GLY A 343 -10.80 -2.20 42.54
CA GLY A 343 -11.32 -3.49 42.97
C GLY A 343 -10.36 -4.63 42.70
N THR A 344 -10.86 -5.85 42.70
CA THR A 344 -10.10 -7.06 42.35
C THR A 344 -10.64 -7.68 41.08
N VAL A 345 -9.74 -8.14 40.20
CA VAL A 345 -10.11 -8.83 38.97
C VAL A 345 -10.79 -10.15 39.33
N MET A 346 -12.05 -10.28 38.94
CA MET A 346 -12.85 -11.48 39.16
C MET A 346 -13.87 -11.64 38.04
N PRO A 347 -14.03 -12.82 37.44
CA PRO A 347 -15.07 -13.03 36.42
C PRO A 347 -16.47 -12.75 36.99
N LYS A 348 -17.26 -11.91 36.32
CA LYS A 348 -18.63 -11.59 36.74
C LYS A 348 -19.52 -11.24 35.54
N MET A 349 -20.74 -11.76 35.56
CA MET A 349 -21.78 -11.46 34.58
C MET A 349 -22.76 -10.38 35.12
N PRO A 350 -23.19 -9.40 34.30
CA PRO A 350 -22.82 -9.25 32.90
C PRO A 350 -21.44 -8.64 32.65
N PHE A 351 -20.84 -7.99 33.66
CA PHE A 351 -19.48 -7.46 33.67
C PHE A 351 -19.00 -7.32 35.14
N PHE A 352 -17.69 -7.23 35.38
CA PHE A 352 -17.15 -7.03 36.75
C PHE A 352 -16.70 -5.59 37.05
N PHE A 353 -16.55 -4.76 36.02
CA PHE A 353 -16.29 -3.32 36.15
C PHE A 353 -17.04 -2.55 35.06
N HIS A 354 -17.24 -1.25 35.27
CA HIS A 354 -17.85 -0.36 34.29
C HIS A 354 -17.36 1.08 34.49
N THR A 355 -16.72 1.65 33.47
CA THR A 355 -16.27 3.04 33.54
C THR A 355 -17.42 4.04 33.29
N GLY A 356 -17.17 5.33 33.50
CA GLY A 356 -18.00 6.37 32.88
C GLY A 356 -17.83 6.39 31.35
N PHE A 357 -18.55 7.31 30.70
CA PHE A 357 -18.33 7.64 29.29
C PHE A 357 -17.28 8.74 29.20
N ASP A 358 -16.17 8.45 28.54
CA ASP A 358 -15.21 9.45 28.10
C ASP A 358 -14.28 8.83 27.05
N ILE A 359 -13.34 9.61 26.54
CA ILE A 359 -12.22 9.12 25.73
C ILE A 359 -11.17 8.43 26.62
N ASN A 360 -10.43 7.47 26.06
CA ASN A 360 -9.34 6.78 26.77
C ASN A 360 -9.78 6.14 28.10
N GLN A 361 -11.00 5.61 28.17
CA GLN A 361 -11.42 4.84 29.33
C GLN A 361 -10.57 3.57 29.44
N TYR A 362 -10.08 3.28 30.63
CA TYR A 362 -9.13 2.21 30.88
C TYR A 362 -9.38 1.46 32.18
N ILE A 363 -8.86 0.24 32.22
CA ILE A 363 -8.63 -0.57 33.42
C ILE A 363 -7.15 -0.93 33.48
N THR A 364 -6.50 -0.70 34.60
CA THR A 364 -5.11 -1.11 34.84
C THR A 364 -5.07 -2.17 35.93
N ILE A 365 -4.39 -3.27 35.67
CA ILE A 365 -4.22 -4.41 36.57
C ILE A 365 -2.80 -4.40 37.13
N GLU A 366 -2.67 -4.51 38.44
CA GLU A 366 -1.39 -4.56 39.16
C GLU A 366 -1.01 -6.00 39.48
N LEU A 367 0.06 -6.51 38.87
CA LEU A 367 0.50 -7.91 39.02
C LEU A 367 1.31 -8.16 40.30
N GLU A 368 1.47 -7.15 41.16
CA GLU A 368 2.28 -7.12 42.42
C GLU A 368 3.80 -7.17 42.21
N LYS A 369 4.29 -7.98 41.27
CA LYS A 369 5.70 -8.07 40.86
C LYS A 369 5.81 -8.18 39.34
N GLU A 370 7.04 -8.19 38.83
CA GLU A 370 7.27 -8.34 37.40
C GLU A 370 7.04 -9.78 36.92
N TYR A 371 6.35 -9.89 35.79
CA TYR A 371 6.12 -11.15 35.07
C TYR A 371 6.45 -10.96 33.60
N CYS A 372 6.92 -12.03 32.97
CA CYS A 372 7.01 -12.12 31.52
C CYS A 372 5.64 -12.55 30.97
N LEU A 373 4.96 -11.66 30.25
CA LEU A 373 3.61 -11.89 29.75
C LEU A 373 3.61 -12.53 28.36
N THR A 374 2.76 -13.54 28.18
CA THR A 374 2.66 -14.32 26.95
C THR A 374 1.32 -14.17 26.25
N CYS A 375 0.24 -13.91 27.00
CA CYS A 375 -1.11 -13.92 26.46
C CYS A 375 -2.09 -13.13 27.33
N LEU A 376 -3.00 -12.40 26.69
CA LEU A 376 -4.11 -11.69 27.30
C LEU A 376 -5.41 -12.24 26.72
N LYS A 377 -6.30 -12.75 27.59
CA LYS A 377 -7.65 -13.15 27.21
C LYS A 377 -8.67 -12.22 27.85
N VAL A 378 -9.64 -11.79 27.06
CA VAL A 378 -10.74 -10.95 27.54
C VAL A 378 -12.07 -11.54 27.11
N ARG A 379 -13.10 -11.34 27.93
CA ARG A 379 -14.49 -11.61 27.58
C ARG A 379 -15.29 -10.32 27.64
N ASN A 380 -15.98 -10.01 26.56
CA ASN A 380 -16.92 -8.89 26.51
C ASN A 380 -18.06 -9.11 27.52
N ARG A 381 -18.83 -8.05 27.78
CA ARG A 381 -20.04 -8.18 28.59
C ARG A 381 -21.03 -9.18 27.97
N THR A 382 -21.84 -9.83 28.79
CA THR A 382 -22.79 -10.87 28.34
C THR A 382 -24.22 -10.38 28.13
N ASN A 383 -24.53 -9.12 28.43
CA ASN A 383 -25.80 -8.49 28.05
C ASN A 383 -25.62 -7.53 26.86
N GLY A 384 -26.56 -6.62 26.62
CA GLY A 384 -26.50 -5.66 25.50
C GLY A 384 -25.33 -4.66 25.57
N TRP A 385 -25.17 -3.86 24.52
CA TRP A 385 -24.12 -2.82 24.37
C TRP A 385 -22.69 -3.35 24.19
N ARG A 386 -22.54 -4.53 23.59
CA ARG A 386 -21.23 -5.18 23.37
C ARG A 386 -20.33 -4.39 22.42
N GLU A 387 -20.93 -3.62 21.51
CA GLU A 387 -20.25 -2.76 20.53
C GLU A 387 -19.41 -1.64 21.16
N ARG A 388 -19.63 -1.32 22.44
CA ARG A 388 -18.81 -0.35 23.18
C ARG A 388 -17.37 -0.78 23.39
N SER A 389 -17.11 -2.09 23.31
CA SER A 389 -15.77 -2.69 23.40
C SER A 389 -15.22 -3.11 22.03
N ARG A 390 -15.68 -2.49 20.94
CA ARG A 390 -15.26 -2.80 19.56
C ARG A 390 -13.83 -2.35 19.21
N CYS A 391 -13.25 -1.49 20.03
CA CYS A 391 -11.91 -0.94 19.83
C CYS A 391 -11.15 -0.95 21.16
N LEU A 392 -10.22 -1.90 21.30
CA LEU A 392 -9.45 -2.10 22.53
C LEU A 392 -7.95 -2.21 22.25
N PHE A 393 -7.17 -1.61 23.14
CA PHE A 393 -5.72 -1.65 23.16
C PHE A 393 -5.24 -2.08 24.54
N TYR A 394 -4.02 -2.62 24.61
CA TYR A 394 -3.30 -2.88 25.84
C TYR A 394 -1.96 -2.11 25.86
N SER A 395 -1.52 -1.69 27.03
CA SER A 395 -0.14 -1.25 27.25
C SER A 395 0.42 -1.88 28.52
N THR A 396 1.74 -2.06 28.54
CA THR A 396 2.50 -2.63 29.64
C THR A 396 3.44 -1.59 30.22
N HIS A 397 3.57 -1.54 31.55
CA HIS A 397 4.33 -0.51 32.24
C HIS A 397 4.97 -1.06 33.52
N HIS A 398 6.15 -0.55 33.86
CA HIS A 398 6.85 -0.88 35.11
C HIS A 398 6.32 -0.07 36.30
N ASP A 399 5.80 1.13 36.04
CA ASP A 399 5.29 2.06 37.05
C ASP A 399 3.76 2.18 37.05
N LYS A 400 3.20 2.72 38.14
CA LYS A 400 1.75 2.94 38.29
C LYS A 400 1.17 3.93 37.28
N LYS A 401 2.01 4.80 36.69
CA LYS A 401 1.60 5.73 35.64
C LYS A 401 1.47 4.97 34.32
N ASN A 402 0.27 4.90 33.77
CA ASN A 402 0.05 4.29 32.46
C ASN A 402 0.63 5.15 31.33
N ASP A 403 1.03 4.47 30.26
CA ASP A 403 1.28 5.08 28.96
C ASP A 403 0.25 4.55 27.94
N LEU A 404 -0.73 5.39 27.62
CA LEU A 404 -1.77 5.06 26.63
C LEU A 404 -1.34 5.39 25.20
N ASN A 405 -0.16 5.99 25.00
CA ASN A 405 0.37 6.36 23.69
C ASN A 405 1.19 5.23 23.07
N SER A 406 1.72 4.31 23.88
CA SER A 406 2.43 3.09 23.45
C SER A 406 1.54 1.83 23.41
N GLY A 407 0.21 2.01 23.43
CA GLY A 407 -0.72 0.87 23.45
C GLY A 407 -0.72 0.09 22.15
N LEU A 408 -0.67 -1.25 22.25
CA LEU A 408 -0.82 -2.21 21.17
C LEU A 408 -2.26 -2.72 21.08
N PRO A 409 -2.78 -3.05 19.88
CA PRO A 409 -4.17 -3.48 19.75
C PRO A 409 -4.42 -4.88 20.33
N LEU A 410 -5.63 -5.10 20.86
CA LEU A 410 -6.12 -6.45 21.14
C LEU A 410 -6.57 -7.13 19.83
N SER A 411 -6.41 -8.45 19.76
CA SER A 411 -6.88 -9.28 18.65
C SER A 411 -8.39 -9.52 18.75
N ILE A 412 -9.19 -8.48 18.52
CA ILE A 412 -10.66 -8.53 18.52
C ILE A 412 -11.21 -8.48 17.10
N ASP A 413 -12.24 -9.29 16.82
CA ASP A 413 -12.97 -9.29 15.55
C ASP A 413 -14.48 -9.05 15.78
N SER A 414 -15.26 -8.99 14.70
CA SER A 414 -16.70 -8.70 14.78
C SER A 414 -17.50 -9.70 15.60
N SER A 415 -17.01 -10.94 15.78
CA SER A 415 -17.68 -11.92 16.65
C SER A 415 -17.72 -11.41 18.10
N PHE A 416 -16.68 -10.70 18.55
CA PHE A 416 -16.53 -10.18 19.92
C PHE A 416 -17.67 -9.23 20.35
N TRP A 417 -18.37 -8.58 19.41
CA TRP A 417 -19.52 -7.71 19.72
C TRP A 417 -20.81 -8.02 18.96
N ILE A 418 -20.77 -8.74 17.83
CA ILE A 418 -21.95 -9.11 17.03
C ILE A 418 -22.31 -10.59 17.20
N GLY A 419 -21.33 -11.48 17.31
CA GLY A 419 -21.49 -12.93 17.25
C GLY A 419 -21.88 -13.63 18.56
N ASN A 420 -21.80 -14.97 18.54
CA ASN A 420 -22.05 -15.84 19.69
C ASN A 420 -20.81 -16.00 20.60
N ASP A 421 -19.61 -15.81 20.05
CA ASP A 421 -18.37 -15.80 20.82
C ASP A 421 -18.09 -14.38 21.31
N ASN A 422 -17.97 -14.21 22.62
CA ASN A 422 -17.66 -12.92 23.22
C ASN A 422 -16.27 -12.88 23.85
N THR A 423 -15.36 -13.75 23.41
CA THR A 423 -13.99 -13.82 23.90
C THR A 423 -12.98 -13.41 22.84
N SER A 424 -11.84 -12.91 23.30
CA SER A 424 -10.68 -12.60 22.46
C SER A 424 -9.41 -13.05 23.16
N THR A 425 -8.45 -13.55 22.38
CA THR A 425 -7.12 -13.96 22.84
C THR A 425 -6.08 -13.18 22.05
N THR A 426 -5.26 -12.40 22.74
CA THR A 426 -4.17 -11.59 22.19
C THR A 426 -2.83 -12.17 22.66
N LEU A 427 -1.92 -12.48 21.74
CA LEU A 427 -0.56 -12.89 22.09
C LEU A 427 0.28 -11.67 22.47
N ILE A 428 1.05 -11.77 23.56
CA ILE A 428 1.95 -10.72 24.04
C ILE A 428 3.39 -11.19 23.81
N PRO A 429 4.28 -10.37 23.22
CA PRO A 429 5.62 -10.80 22.83
C PRO A 429 6.61 -10.86 24.01
N ASN A 430 6.34 -11.72 25.00
CA ASN A 430 7.23 -12.01 26.14
C ASN A 430 7.78 -10.74 26.83
N VAL A 431 6.88 -9.79 27.12
CA VAL A 431 7.26 -8.51 27.73
C VAL A 431 7.30 -8.65 29.25
N ILE A 432 8.40 -8.22 29.88
CA ILE A 432 8.53 -8.15 31.34
C ILE A 432 7.82 -6.88 31.82
N THR A 433 6.82 -7.03 32.69
CA THR A 433 6.04 -5.88 33.19
C THR A 433 5.43 -6.16 34.57
N LYS A 434 5.10 -5.08 35.30
CA LYS A 434 4.39 -5.13 36.59
C LYS A 434 2.91 -4.72 36.45
N TYR A 435 2.60 -3.89 35.46
CA TYR A 435 1.25 -3.38 35.21
C TYR A 435 0.82 -3.67 33.77
N LEU A 436 -0.46 -3.98 33.59
CA LEU A 436 -1.09 -4.08 32.27
C LEU A 436 -2.35 -3.22 32.27
N THR A 437 -2.46 -2.31 31.30
CA THR A 437 -3.64 -1.48 31.09
C THR A 437 -4.37 -1.92 29.83
N ILE A 438 -5.68 -2.09 29.91
CA ILE A 438 -6.57 -2.24 28.75
C ILE A 438 -7.37 -0.96 28.63
N PHE A 439 -7.45 -0.38 27.44
CA PHE A 439 -8.15 0.87 27.21
C PHE A 439 -8.86 0.93 25.86
N SER A 440 -9.85 1.81 25.75
CA SER A 440 -10.46 2.18 24.48
C SER A 440 -10.17 3.65 24.16
N PRO A 441 -9.62 3.98 22.98
CA PRO A 441 -9.40 5.36 22.57
C PRO A 441 -10.69 6.07 22.14
N GLU A 442 -11.78 5.32 21.91
CA GLU A 442 -13.07 5.90 21.55
C GLU A 442 -13.73 6.58 22.76
N TYR A 443 -14.59 7.57 22.51
CA TYR A 443 -15.55 8.05 23.50
C TYR A 443 -16.58 6.96 23.76
N THR A 444 -16.34 6.15 24.79
CA THR A 444 -17.16 4.98 25.13
C THR A 444 -17.11 4.74 26.63
N ALA A 445 -17.92 3.78 27.11
CA ALA A 445 -17.73 3.22 28.43
C ALA A 445 -17.06 1.85 28.28
N LEU A 446 -16.00 1.61 29.04
CA LEU A 446 -15.28 0.34 29.04
C LEU A 446 -15.86 -0.61 30.09
N HIS A 447 -16.05 -1.87 29.68
CA HIS A 447 -16.58 -2.95 30.50
C HIS A 447 -16.18 -4.30 29.92
N LEU A 448 -15.83 -5.26 30.79
CA LEU A 448 -15.57 -6.65 30.43
C LEU A 448 -16.11 -7.57 31.53
N SER A 449 -16.46 -8.81 31.17
CA SER A 449 -16.93 -9.83 32.12
C SER A 449 -15.83 -10.73 32.64
N GLU A 450 -14.70 -10.80 31.94
CA GLU A 450 -13.55 -11.61 32.31
C GLU A 450 -12.28 -10.98 31.72
N ILE A 451 -11.20 -10.93 32.50
CA ILE A 451 -9.85 -10.64 32.02
C ILE A 451 -8.94 -11.72 32.61
N LYS A 452 -8.13 -12.36 31.78
CA LYS A 452 -7.11 -13.32 32.17
C LYS A 452 -5.78 -12.94 31.56
N ILE A 453 -4.73 -12.90 32.35
CA ILE A 453 -3.37 -12.59 31.90
C ILE A 453 -2.52 -13.83 32.16
N TYR A 454 -1.85 -14.32 31.13
CA TYR A 454 -0.98 -15.47 31.21
C TYR A 454 0.48 -15.06 31.07
N GLY A 455 1.33 -15.63 31.92
CA GLY A 455 2.76 -15.37 31.90
C GLY A 455 3.53 -16.33 32.79
N PHE A 456 4.80 -16.03 33.00
CA PHE A 456 5.68 -16.75 33.93
C PHE A 456 6.56 -15.75 34.68
N SER A 457 7.09 -16.14 35.84
CA SER A 457 8.12 -15.31 36.50
C SER A 457 9.37 -15.27 35.63
N PRO A 458 9.93 -14.07 35.36
CA PRO A 458 11.04 -13.88 34.43
C PRO A 458 12.33 -14.61 34.85
#